data_AF-A0A661ABH4-F1
#
_entry.id   AF-A0A661ABH4-F1
#
_cell.length_a   1.000
_cell.length_b   1.000
_cell.length_c   1.000
_cell.angle_alpha   90.00
_cell.angle_beta   90.00
_cell.angle_gamma   90.00
#
_symmetry.space_group_name_H-M   'P 1'
#
loop_
_entity.id
_entity.type
_entity.pdbx_description
1 polymer ?
#
loop_
_entity_poly.entity_id
_entity_poly.type
_entity_poly.pdbx_seq_one_letter_code
_entity_poly.pdbx_strand_id
1 'polypeptide(L)'
;APFVLGDTLWFASIRSGNYGEVDIYRAVLKNGVWTDVWNAGSLLNQVYDVGELHITASGDTMYCGRPLEERDIWMLTRSGGSWSEPVLVSGVSDSGHSEDQPFITEDGNELWFTGQSRLGYPGPAIFRSVLTDSGWGEPEEIISNFSGEPTLDREGNIYFVHHFYSEDMKMIEADIYVCYRK
;
A
#
# COMPACT_ATOMS: atom_id res chain seq x y z
N ALA A 1 -0.30 4.32 -5.63
CA ALA A 1 0.15 4.77 -4.31
C ALA A 1 0.57 6.24 -4.31
N PRO A 2 -0.36 7.22 -4.23
CA PRO A 2 0.00 8.56 -3.81
C PRO A 2 -0.11 8.69 -2.27
N PHE A 3 0.98 9.05 -1.59
CA PHE A 3 0.94 9.48 -0.19
C PHE A 3 2.01 10.55 0.09
N VAL A 4 1.85 11.27 1.18
CA VAL A 4 2.76 12.35 1.58
C VAL A 4 3.49 11.96 2.86
N LEU A 5 4.82 12.03 2.83
CA LEU A 5 5.69 11.89 4.00
C LEU A 5 6.43 13.21 4.21
N GLY A 6 6.07 13.94 5.25
CA GLY A 6 6.60 15.29 5.49
C GLY A 6 6.21 16.24 4.35
N ASP A 7 7.20 16.76 3.62
CA ASP A 7 7.02 17.61 2.45
C ASP A 7 7.16 16.86 1.12
N THR A 8 7.28 15.52 1.16
CA THR A 8 7.56 14.71 -0.02
C THR A 8 6.33 13.88 -0.42
N LEU A 9 5.80 14.10 -1.61
CA LEU A 9 4.82 13.24 -2.26
C LEU A 9 5.55 12.06 -2.88
N TRP A 10 5.09 10.86 -2.59
CA TRP A 10 5.46 9.61 -3.26
C TRP A 10 4.31 9.20 -4.17
N PHE A 11 4.59 8.82 -5.41
CA PHE A 11 3.54 8.46 -6.37
C PHE A 11 4.09 7.57 -7.49
N ALA A 12 3.24 6.69 -8.02
CA ALA A 12 3.54 5.90 -9.21
C ALA A 12 3.27 6.69 -10.50
N SER A 13 4.06 6.50 -11.55
CA SER A 13 3.82 7.17 -12.84
C SER A 13 4.36 6.38 -14.04
N ILE A 14 3.60 6.40 -15.14
CA ILE A 14 4.06 5.99 -16.47
C ILE A 14 4.68 7.21 -17.15
N ARG A 15 5.99 7.19 -17.42
CA ARG A 15 6.71 8.30 -18.07
C ARG A 15 7.87 7.78 -18.92
N SER A 16 8.35 8.63 -19.83
CA SER A 16 9.58 8.36 -20.57
C SER A 16 10.78 8.30 -19.61
N GLY A 17 11.59 7.25 -19.73
CA GLY A 17 12.78 7.04 -18.90
C GLY A 17 12.55 6.22 -17.64
N ASN A 18 11.37 5.61 -17.47
CA ASN A 18 11.12 4.60 -16.44
C ASN A 18 12.02 3.37 -16.63
N TYR A 19 12.30 2.66 -15.54
CA TYR A 19 12.94 1.35 -15.56
C TYR A 19 11.94 0.25 -15.93
N GLY A 20 10.70 0.33 -15.42
CA GLY A 20 9.58 -0.54 -15.75
C GLY A 20 8.47 0.19 -16.53
N GLU A 21 7.28 -0.42 -16.63
CA GLU A 21 6.10 0.25 -17.20
C GLU A 21 5.66 1.42 -16.29
N VAL A 22 5.62 1.14 -14.99
CA VAL A 22 5.28 2.08 -13.93
C VAL A 22 6.46 2.15 -12.96
N ASP A 23 6.91 3.36 -12.66
CA ASP A 23 7.97 3.60 -11.67
C ASP A 23 7.43 4.47 -10.53
N ILE A 24 8.02 4.33 -9.35
CA ILE A 24 7.81 5.24 -8.22
C ILE A 24 8.63 6.52 -8.43
N TYR A 25 7.97 7.64 -8.19
CA TYR A 25 8.50 9.00 -8.24
C TYR A 25 8.27 9.72 -6.92
N ARG A 26 9.03 10.79 -6.74
CA ARG A 26 8.90 11.73 -5.63
C ARG A 26 8.78 13.15 -6.13
N ALA A 27 8.12 14.01 -5.34
CA ALA A 27 8.06 15.45 -5.54
C ALA A 27 8.09 16.17 -4.19
N VAL A 28 8.61 17.39 -4.14
CA VAL A 28 8.64 18.21 -2.90
C VAL A 28 7.57 19.29 -2.95
N LEU A 29 6.87 19.51 -1.85
CA LEU A 29 5.96 20.63 -1.67
C LEU A 29 6.75 21.91 -1.34
N LYS A 30 6.75 22.89 -2.25
CA LYS A 30 7.33 24.22 -2.01
C LYS A 30 6.31 25.29 -2.33
N ASN A 31 6.03 26.17 -1.35
CA ASN A 31 5.08 27.28 -1.50
C ASN A 31 3.69 26.85 -2.01
N GLY A 32 3.19 25.71 -1.54
CA GLY A 32 1.88 25.17 -1.93
C GLY A 32 1.84 24.48 -3.31
N VAL A 33 2.99 24.27 -3.95
CA VAL A 33 3.09 23.62 -5.26
C VAL A 33 4.06 22.45 -5.20
N TRP A 34 3.67 21.32 -5.78
CA TRP A 34 4.57 20.17 -5.98
C TRP A 34 5.58 20.51 -7.07
N THR A 35 6.86 20.48 -6.72
CA THR A 35 8.00 20.77 -7.61
C THR A 35 9.05 19.68 -7.47
N ASP A 36 10.11 19.79 -8.28
CA ASP A 36 11.28 18.93 -8.24
C ASP A 36 10.84 17.47 -8.29
N VAL A 37 10.34 17.00 -9.44
CA VAL A 37 9.90 15.61 -9.58
C VAL A 37 11.11 14.74 -9.95
N TRP A 38 11.35 13.65 -9.22
CA TRP A 38 12.45 12.71 -9.52
C TRP A 38 12.05 11.25 -9.31
N ASN A 39 12.66 10.38 -10.11
CA ASN A 39 12.48 8.93 -10.00
C ASN A 39 13.05 8.42 -8.66
N ALA A 40 12.41 7.42 -8.05
CA ALA A 40 12.82 6.86 -6.76
C ALA A 40 14.17 6.10 -6.84
N GLY A 41 14.65 5.81 -8.06
CA GLY A 41 15.94 5.21 -8.35
C GLY A 41 15.82 3.73 -8.72
N SER A 42 16.82 3.21 -9.42
CA SER A 42 16.85 1.82 -9.90
C SER A 42 16.76 0.79 -8.78
N LEU A 43 17.25 1.11 -7.57
CA LEU A 43 17.16 0.17 -6.46
C LEU A 43 15.70 -0.20 -6.16
N LEU A 44 14.81 0.79 -6.09
CA LEU A 44 13.39 0.56 -5.82
C LEU A 44 12.64 0.12 -7.08
N ASN A 45 12.85 0.81 -8.20
CA ASN A 45 12.03 0.61 -9.41
C ASN A 45 12.49 -0.53 -10.33
N GLN A 46 13.66 -1.13 -10.08
CA GLN A 46 14.21 -2.16 -10.98
C GLN A 46 14.78 -3.35 -10.23
N VAL A 47 15.61 -3.12 -9.21
CA VAL A 47 16.28 -4.19 -8.47
C VAL A 47 15.28 -4.90 -7.56
N TYR A 48 14.53 -4.12 -6.77
CA TYR A 48 13.52 -4.66 -5.86
C TYR A 48 12.14 -4.74 -6.48
N ASP A 49 11.90 -3.94 -7.54
CA ASP A 49 10.62 -3.86 -8.25
C ASP A 49 9.45 -3.62 -7.28
N VAL A 50 9.54 -2.53 -6.51
CA VAL A 50 8.49 -2.18 -5.55
C VAL A 50 7.26 -1.68 -6.30
N GLY A 51 6.10 -2.22 -5.93
CA GLY A 51 4.80 -1.81 -6.44
C GLY A 51 4.17 -0.72 -5.57
N GLU A 52 2.87 -0.88 -5.32
CA GLU A 52 2.12 -0.07 -4.38
C GLU A 52 2.79 -0.12 -3.00
N LEU A 53 2.97 1.05 -2.36
CA LEU A 53 3.77 1.16 -1.13
C LEU A 53 3.27 2.25 -0.18
N HIS A 54 3.61 2.09 1.10
CA HIS A 54 3.49 3.12 2.12
C HIS A 54 4.70 3.11 3.06
N ILE A 55 5.04 4.26 3.65
CA ILE A 55 6.20 4.41 4.54
C ILE A 55 5.72 4.85 5.92
N THR A 56 6.35 4.34 6.98
CA THR A 56 6.11 4.76 8.37
C THR A 56 6.35 6.26 8.55
N ALA A 57 5.70 6.86 9.55
CA ALA A 57 5.84 8.30 9.83
C ALA A 57 7.29 8.72 10.17
N SER A 58 8.08 7.80 10.72
CA SER A 58 9.53 7.97 10.96
C SER A 58 10.37 7.99 9.67
N GLY A 59 9.82 7.49 8.55
CA GLY A 59 10.51 7.41 7.27
C GLY A 59 11.56 6.30 7.17
N ASP A 60 11.59 5.39 8.14
CA ASP A 60 12.60 4.33 8.25
C ASP A 60 12.14 2.96 7.74
N THR A 61 10.84 2.76 7.54
CA THR A 61 10.28 1.45 7.17
C THR A 61 9.27 1.64 6.05
N MET A 62 9.43 0.88 4.97
CA MET A 62 8.54 0.83 3.82
C MET A 62 7.83 -0.52 3.81
N TYR A 63 6.52 -0.50 3.60
CA TYR A 63 5.74 -1.67 3.23
C TYR A 63 5.35 -1.54 1.76
N CYS A 64 5.53 -2.59 0.97
CA CYS A 64 5.21 -2.56 -0.46
C CYS A 64 4.75 -3.93 -0.98
N GLY A 65 3.89 -3.91 -1.99
CA GLY A 65 3.72 -5.06 -2.89
C GLY A 65 4.89 -5.19 -3.86
N ARG A 66 5.01 -6.33 -4.54
CA ARG A 66 6.00 -6.57 -5.60
C ARG A 66 5.34 -7.20 -6.83
N PRO A 67 5.28 -6.53 -7.99
CA PRO A 67 4.56 -7.02 -9.17
C PRO A 67 5.07 -8.33 -9.77
N LEU A 68 6.38 -8.59 -9.68
CA LEU A 68 7.02 -9.75 -10.31
C LEU A 68 7.09 -11.01 -9.42
N GLU A 69 6.71 -10.92 -8.15
CA GLU A 69 6.58 -12.09 -7.27
C GLU A 69 5.09 -12.35 -6.97
N GLU A 70 4.77 -13.49 -6.34
CA GLU A 70 3.42 -13.67 -5.79
C GLU A 70 3.12 -12.42 -4.95
N ARG A 71 2.00 -11.74 -5.24
CA ARG A 71 1.69 -10.44 -4.63
C ARG A 71 1.55 -10.64 -3.13
N ASP A 72 2.60 -10.29 -2.41
CA ASP A 72 2.71 -10.35 -0.97
C ASP A 72 3.10 -8.95 -0.46
N ILE A 73 2.98 -8.73 0.85
CA ILE A 73 3.52 -7.54 1.49
C ILE A 73 4.98 -7.79 1.92
N TRP A 74 5.86 -6.94 1.41
CA TRP A 74 7.27 -6.90 1.73
C TRP A 74 7.62 -5.66 2.55
N MET A 75 8.63 -5.77 3.39
CA MET A 75 9.16 -4.71 4.23
C MET A 75 10.61 -4.40 3.88
N LEU A 76 10.93 -3.11 3.75
CA LEU A 76 12.29 -2.60 3.61
C LEU A 76 12.56 -1.63 4.75
N THR A 77 13.77 -1.69 5.31
CA THR A 77 14.21 -0.74 6.36
C THR A 77 15.27 0.20 5.82
N ARG A 78 15.33 1.42 6.34
CA ARG A 78 16.26 2.45 5.90
C ARG A 78 17.29 2.74 6.97
N SER A 79 18.56 2.59 6.62
CA SER A 79 19.68 2.99 7.47
C SER A 79 20.79 3.63 6.63
N GLY A 80 21.43 4.67 7.17
CA GLY A 80 22.51 5.38 6.45
C GLY A 80 22.10 5.97 5.10
N GLY A 81 20.80 6.22 4.88
CA GLY A 81 20.27 6.79 3.65
C GLY A 81 19.79 5.77 2.60
N SER A 82 20.10 4.49 2.77
CA SER A 82 19.77 3.40 1.82
C SER A 82 18.72 2.45 2.36
N TRP A 83 17.93 1.86 1.46
CA TRP A 83 16.98 0.79 1.79
C TRP A 83 17.69 -0.57 1.84
N SER A 84 17.29 -1.40 2.80
CA SER A 84 17.68 -2.81 2.89
C SER A 84 17.11 -3.61 1.71
N GLU A 85 17.55 -4.86 1.58
CA GLU A 85 16.83 -5.85 0.78
C GLU A 85 15.39 -6.03 1.33
N PRO A 86 14.40 -6.34 0.46
CA PRO A 86 13.04 -6.66 0.89
C PRO A 86 12.99 -7.93 1.74
N VAL A 87 12.21 -7.88 2.81
CA VAL A 87 11.92 -9.03 3.67
C VAL A 87 10.41 -9.25 3.70
N LEU A 88 9.97 -10.48 3.48
CA LEU A 88 8.55 -10.84 3.52
C LEU A 88 7.96 -10.52 4.89
N VAL A 89 6.77 -9.92 4.93
CA VAL A 89 6.06 -9.64 6.18
C VAL A 89 5.29 -10.88 6.61
N SER A 90 5.98 -11.74 7.35
CA SER A 90 5.39 -12.94 7.97
C SER A 90 4.17 -12.59 8.81
N GLY A 91 3.12 -13.39 8.71
CA GLY A 91 1.84 -13.19 9.42
C GLY A 91 0.86 -12.28 8.69
N VAL A 92 1.33 -11.46 7.73
CA VAL A 92 0.48 -10.71 6.80
C VAL A 92 0.34 -11.46 5.49
N SER A 93 1.49 -11.90 4.97
CA SER A 93 1.57 -12.66 3.71
C SER A 93 1.68 -14.15 4.05
N ASP A 94 0.87 -14.97 3.39
CA ASP A 94 0.84 -16.43 3.55
C ASP A 94 0.62 -17.15 2.21
N SER A 95 1.01 -18.42 2.15
CA SER A 95 0.97 -19.17 0.90
C SER A 95 -0.46 -19.38 0.40
N GLY A 96 -0.74 -18.91 -0.82
CA GLY A 96 -2.02 -19.10 -1.50
C GLY A 96 -2.96 -17.90 -1.45
N HIS A 97 -2.57 -16.81 -0.78
CA HIS A 97 -3.26 -15.53 -0.89
C HIS A 97 -2.42 -14.53 -1.69
N SER A 98 -2.99 -13.34 -1.84
CA SER A 98 -2.40 -12.27 -2.61
C SER A 98 -2.76 -10.96 -1.93
N GLU A 99 -1.76 -10.33 -1.34
CA GLU A 99 -1.85 -9.07 -0.62
C GLU A 99 -1.11 -7.96 -1.37
N ASP A 100 -1.72 -6.78 -1.41
CA ASP A 100 -1.14 -5.61 -2.07
C ASP A 100 -1.72 -4.32 -1.47
N GLN A 101 -1.23 -3.17 -1.94
CA GLN A 101 -1.72 -1.83 -1.58
C GLN A 101 -1.70 -1.60 -0.07
N PRO A 102 -0.51 -1.70 0.57
CA PRO A 102 -0.40 -1.54 2.01
C PRO A 102 -0.57 -0.08 2.45
N PHE A 103 -1.06 0.10 3.67
CA PHE A 103 -1.13 1.34 4.40
C PHE A 103 -0.75 1.07 5.86
N ILE A 104 0.25 1.78 6.37
CA ILE A 104 0.68 1.69 7.78
C ILE A 104 0.20 2.92 8.52
N THR A 105 -0.47 2.73 9.67
CA THR A 105 -0.94 3.85 10.51
C THR A 105 0.21 4.70 11.02
N GLU A 106 -0.07 5.97 11.35
CA GLU A 106 0.96 6.92 11.80
C GLU A 106 1.69 6.46 13.06
N ASP A 107 1.00 5.77 13.97
CA ASP A 107 1.57 5.18 15.17
C ASP A 107 2.34 3.86 14.91
N GLY A 108 2.27 3.33 13.68
CA GLY A 108 2.94 2.10 13.27
C GLY A 108 2.32 0.82 13.81
N ASN A 109 1.15 0.87 14.46
CA ASN A 109 0.58 -0.28 15.16
C ASN A 109 -0.38 -1.11 14.29
N GLU A 110 -0.90 -0.58 13.19
CA GLU A 110 -1.83 -1.30 12.31
C GLU A 110 -1.38 -1.21 10.85
N LEU A 111 -1.23 -2.37 10.22
CA LEU A 111 -1.02 -2.51 8.79
C LEU A 111 -2.33 -2.90 8.13
N TRP A 112 -2.78 -2.05 7.22
CA TRP A 112 -3.96 -2.21 6.41
C TRP A 112 -3.54 -2.56 4.98
N PHE A 113 -4.28 -3.41 4.30
CA PHE A 113 -3.95 -3.83 2.95
C PHE A 113 -5.16 -4.41 2.23
N THR A 114 -5.02 -4.60 0.92
CA THR A 114 -6.03 -5.25 0.07
C THR A 114 -5.62 -6.69 -0.18
N GLY A 115 -6.57 -7.62 -0.05
CA GLY A 115 -6.37 -9.02 -0.42
C GLY A 115 -7.66 -9.64 -0.98
N GLN A 116 -7.60 -10.89 -1.44
CA GLN A 116 -8.82 -11.62 -1.82
C GLN A 116 -9.66 -11.92 -0.56
N SER A 117 -10.98 -11.71 -0.63
CA SER A 117 -11.85 -12.05 0.51
C SER A 117 -11.69 -13.51 0.92
N ARG A 118 -11.55 -13.72 2.24
CA ARG A 118 -11.41 -15.01 2.92
C ARG A 118 -12.73 -15.44 3.59
N LEU A 119 -13.72 -14.53 3.67
CA LEU A 119 -15.08 -14.79 4.16
C LEU A 119 -16.05 -15.33 3.09
N GLY A 120 -15.57 -15.56 1.86
CA GLY A 120 -16.36 -16.10 0.75
C GLY A 120 -17.11 -15.04 -0.07
N TYR A 121 -16.84 -13.76 0.17
CA TYR A 121 -17.35 -12.69 -0.68
C TYR A 121 -16.57 -12.61 -2.00
N PRO A 122 -17.19 -12.12 -3.09
CA PRO A 122 -16.49 -11.95 -4.34
C PRO A 122 -15.47 -10.80 -4.28
N GLY A 123 -14.36 -11.00 -4.99
CA GLY A 123 -13.37 -9.95 -5.25
C GLY A 123 -12.54 -9.54 -4.02
N PRO A 124 -11.82 -8.41 -4.12
CA PRO A 124 -10.94 -7.95 -3.06
C PRO A 124 -11.71 -7.48 -1.82
N ALA A 125 -11.03 -7.56 -0.68
CA ALA A 125 -11.43 -7.07 0.62
C ALA A 125 -10.26 -6.33 1.29
N ILE A 126 -10.60 -5.48 2.24
CA ILE A 126 -9.66 -4.75 3.08
C ILE A 126 -9.42 -5.54 4.36
N PHE A 127 -8.15 -5.77 4.65
CA PHE A 127 -7.69 -6.44 5.85
C PHE A 127 -6.94 -5.47 6.76
N ARG A 128 -6.93 -5.81 8.05
CA ARG A 128 -6.10 -5.19 9.08
C ARG A 128 -5.29 -6.26 9.79
N SER A 129 -3.99 -6.04 9.94
CA SER A 129 -3.13 -6.75 10.89
C SER A 129 -2.63 -5.76 11.96
N VAL A 130 -2.59 -6.22 13.21
CA VAL A 130 -2.14 -5.42 14.36
C VAL A 130 -0.75 -5.89 14.77
N LEU A 131 0.16 -4.95 15.04
CA LEU A 131 1.50 -5.24 15.52
C LEU A 131 1.44 -5.74 16.97
N THR A 132 2.12 -6.85 17.23
CA THR A 132 2.21 -7.48 18.56
C THR A 132 3.68 -7.64 18.98
N ASP A 133 3.93 -8.09 20.21
CA ASP A 133 5.27 -8.42 20.70
C ASP A 133 5.97 -9.51 19.85
N SER A 134 5.20 -10.34 19.14
CA SER A 134 5.70 -11.40 18.26
C SER A 134 5.73 -11.01 16.76
N GLY A 135 5.43 -9.75 16.42
CA GLY A 135 5.32 -9.28 15.04
C GLY A 135 3.86 -9.04 14.62
N TRP A 136 3.62 -8.96 13.32
CA TRP A 136 2.27 -8.74 12.79
C TRP A 136 1.36 -9.93 13.10
N GLY A 137 0.19 -9.64 13.67
CA GLY A 137 -0.81 -10.66 13.98
C GLY A 137 -1.57 -11.14 12.73
N GLU A 138 -2.36 -12.20 12.92
CA GLU A 138 -3.22 -12.73 11.86
C GLU A 138 -4.16 -11.65 11.28
N PRO A 139 -4.30 -11.53 9.95
CA PRO A 139 -5.11 -10.46 9.37
C PRO A 139 -6.61 -10.70 9.54
N GLU A 140 -7.31 -9.64 9.94
CA GLU A 140 -8.76 -9.60 10.05
C GLU A 140 -9.37 -8.94 8.80
N GLU A 141 -10.34 -9.59 8.15
CA GLU A 141 -11.12 -8.98 7.06
C GLU A 141 -12.10 -7.94 7.63
N ILE A 142 -11.90 -6.67 7.31
CA ILE A 142 -12.67 -5.54 7.88
C ILE A 142 -13.77 -5.08 6.93
N ILE A 143 -13.47 -4.96 5.63
CA ILE A 143 -14.42 -4.52 4.60
C ILE A 143 -14.36 -5.46 3.41
N SER A 144 -15.45 -6.17 3.16
CA SER A 144 -15.57 -7.15 2.06
C SER A 144 -16.26 -6.56 0.82
N ASN A 145 -16.39 -7.38 -0.23
CA ASN A 145 -17.05 -7.07 -1.50
C ASN A 145 -16.33 -5.96 -2.28
N PHE A 146 -15.46 -6.36 -3.21
CA PHE A 146 -14.81 -5.47 -4.18
C PHE A 146 -14.21 -4.18 -3.61
N SER A 147 -13.70 -4.26 -2.37
CA SER A 147 -13.15 -3.14 -1.62
C SER A 147 -11.64 -3.23 -1.55
N GLY A 148 -10.95 -2.10 -1.71
CA GLY A 148 -9.49 -2.08 -1.68
C GLY A 148 -8.92 -0.66 -1.52
N GLU A 149 -7.60 -0.57 -1.60
CA GLU A 149 -6.84 0.69 -1.50
C GLU A 149 -7.13 1.47 -0.21
N PRO A 150 -7.04 0.84 0.98
CA PRO A 150 -7.39 1.51 2.23
C PRO A 150 -6.37 2.60 2.58
N THR A 151 -6.86 3.71 3.09
CA THR A 151 -6.07 4.72 3.81
C THR A 151 -6.85 5.18 5.04
N LEU A 152 -6.16 5.63 6.08
CA LEU A 152 -6.82 6.09 7.32
C LEU A 152 -6.40 7.50 7.70
N ASP A 153 -7.33 8.24 8.30
CA ASP A 153 -7.01 9.46 9.04
C ASP A 153 -6.63 9.16 10.51
N ARG A 154 -6.23 10.20 11.24
CA ARG A 154 -5.83 10.11 12.65
C ARG A 154 -6.96 9.75 13.62
N GLU A 155 -8.21 9.89 13.20
CA GLU A 155 -9.37 9.47 13.99
C GLU A 155 -9.66 7.97 13.78
N GLY A 156 -8.97 7.34 12.82
CA GLY A 156 -9.17 5.95 12.44
C GLY A 156 -10.35 5.78 11.48
N ASN A 157 -10.80 6.84 10.81
CA ASN A 157 -11.76 6.71 9.72
C ASN A 157 -11.03 6.13 8.50
N ILE A 158 -11.66 5.15 7.85
CA ILE A 158 -11.07 4.42 6.71
C ILE A 158 -11.64 5.02 5.42
N TYR A 159 -10.78 5.39 4.49
CA TYR A 159 -11.10 5.79 3.13
C TYR A 159 -10.65 4.69 2.18
N PHE A 160 -11.49 4.30 1.25
CA PHE A 160 -11.21 3.15 0.38
C PHE A 160 -11.95 3.23 -0.94
N VAL A 161 -11.46 2.51 -1.94
CA VAL A 161 -12.15 2.33 -3.22
C VAL A 161 -13.09 1.14 -3.12
N HIS A 162 -14.34 1.34 -3.55
CA HIS A 162 -15.30 0.25 -3.76
C HIS A 162 -15.70 0.20 -5.22
N HIS A 163 -15.59 -0.98 -5.82
CA HIS A 163 -15.96 -1.22 -7.21
C HIS A 163 -17.35 -1.83 -7.29
N PHE A 164 -18.23 -1.26 -8.11
CA PHE A 164 -19.56 -1.79 -8.35
C PHE A 164 -19.53 -2.71 -9.56
N TYR A 165 -20.18 -3.87 -9.43
CA TYR A 165 -20.30 -4.86 -10.47
C TYR A 165 -21.77 -5.15 -10.76
N SER A 166 -22.08 -5.41 -12.04
CA SER A 166 -23.37 -5.96 -12.44
C SER A 166 -23.54 -7.39 -11.95
N GLU A 167 -24.76 -7.94 -12.03
CA GLU A 167 -25.02 -9.36 -11.77
C GLU A 167 -24.13 -10.30 -12.62
N ASP A 168 -23.80 -9.90 -13.86
CA ASP A 168 -22.90 -10.64 -14.77
C ASP A 168 -21.40 -10.38 -14.50
N MET A 169 -21.02 -9.85 -13.34
CA MET A 169 -19.63 -9.58 -12.95
C MET A 169 -18.87 -8.64 -13.90
N LYS A 170 -19.55 -7.66 -14.50
CA LYS A 170 -18.91 -6.56 -15.23
C LYS A 170 -18.80 -5.35 -14.32
N MET A 171 -17.60 -4.78 -14.23
CA MET A 171 -17.40 -3.53 -13.48
C MET A 171 -18.23 -2.42 -14.13
N ILE A 172 -19.01 -1.71 -13.30
CA ILE A 172 -19.86 -0.59 -13.68
C ILE A 172 -19.12 0.72 -13.38
N GLU A 173 -18.67 0.88 -12.14
CA GLU A 173 -17.97 2.08 -11.66
C GLU A 173 -17.11 1.76 -10.43
N ALA A 174 -16.31 2.73 -10.02
CA ALA A 174 -15.54 2.70 -8.79
C ALA A 174 -15.58 4.09 -8.14
N ASP A 175 -15.83 4.13 -6.84
CA ASP A 175 -15.91 5.37 -6.05
C ASP A 175 -15.12 5.24 -4.75
N ILE A 176 -14.78 6.39 -4.17
CA ILE A 176 -14.12 6.48 -2.87
C ILE A 176 -15.18 6.60 -1.78
N TYR A 177 -15.11 5.72 -0.79
CA TYR A 177 -15.99 5.67 0.37
C TYR A 177 -15.23 5.99 1.64
N VAL A 178 -15.99 6.33 2.69
CA VAL A 178 -15.47 6.52 4.05
C VAL A 178 -16.28 5.72 5.06
N CYS A 179 -15.60 4.99 5.93
CA CYS A 179 -16.15 4.38 7.14
C CYS A 179 -15.66 5.15 8.36
N TYR A 180 -16.60 5.72 9.12
CA TYR A 180 -16.27 6.46 10.34
C TYR A 180 -16.12 5.53 11.54
N ARG A 181 -15.05 5.70 12.30
CA ARG A 181 -14.85 4.98 13.55
C ARG A 181 -15.90 5.44 14.57
N LYS A 182 -16.56 4.47 15.23
CA LYS A 182 -17.56 4.73 16.28
C LYS A 182 -16.96 4.63 17.67
#